data_AF-A0A0B1U4S0-F1
#
_entry.id   AF-A0A0B1U4S0-F1
#
_cell.length_a   1.000
_cell.length_b   1.000
_cell.length_c   1.000
_cell.angle_alpha   90.00
_cell.angle_beta   90.00
_cell.angle_gamma   90.00
#
_symmetry.space_group_name_H-M   'P 1'
#
loop_
_entity.id
_entity.type
_entity.pdbx_description
1 polymer ?
#
loop_
_entity_poly.entity_id
_entity_poly.type
_entity_poly.pdbx_seq_one_letter_code
_entity_poly.pdbx_strand_id
1 'polypeptide(L)'
;MNSCLSHKNRPFFADAARACDSPRPLPSLPDKPRDDRAPAAIRPSGVAGLSVPPPFPLPDSGRMPAQHLWKGVPMSIRLPRILCLCALLVSLAAPAPAQTLAPGARRDLAVLATAYPGLMTAIEVNAAGQAVVILADGTRLPYDDGRSKSPEERLNAPDIKDMLAQPYPLGPVTAEPALGFSPGRCRVEPFFLALYGHDKAAVTANCRPVSFLGQTMAFNTRFGAADAFGRAEKSLARLVAADPSLRRYLLPASGGVVWRVIAGTHRLSVHSFAAAVDVSPKGNPYWRNLPRGTNLLPTRQAFPAAAVAAFEAEGFIWGGKWSEFDLMHFEYRPELVLLARLGRGENLPLADIGGLLRVAR
;
A
#
# COMPACT_ATOMS: atom_id res chain seq x y z
N MET A 1 -52.79 -38.09 -46.55
CA MET A 1 -52.46 -36.85 -47.29
C MET A 1 -52.00 -35.82 -46.27
N ASN A 2 -50.73 -35.40 -46.37
CA ASN A 2 -50.05 -34.18 -45.90
C ASN A 2 -50.20 -33.73 -44.43
N SER A 3 -49.18 -33.21 -43.74
CA SER A 3 -47.73 -33.15 -43.93
C SER A 3 -47.13 -32.63 -42.59
N CYS A 4 -45.91 -33.05 -42.30
CA CYS A 4 -44.95 -32.57 -41.29
C CYS A 4 -45.02 -31.10 -40.85
N LEU A 5 -44.73 -30.84 -39.57
CA LEU A 5 -43.42 -30.32 -39.13
C LEU A 5 -43.30 -30.25 -37.60
N SER A 6 -42.22 -30.85 -37.11
CA SER A 6 -41.77 -30.91 -35.72
C SER A 6 -40.71 -29.86 -35.49
N HIS A 7 -40.78 -29.08 -34.41
CA HIS A 7 -39.64 -28.30 -33.91
C HIS A 7 -39.44 -28.48 -32.40
N LYS A 8 -38.32 -29.13 -32.07
CA LYS A 8 -37.59 -29.11 -30.80
C LYS A 8 -36.36 -28.21 -30.98
N ASN A 9 -36.05 -27.36 -29.99
CA ASN A 9 -34.70 -26.93 -29.55
C ASN A 9 -34.90 -25.92 -28.40
N ARG A 10 -34.53 -26.18 -27.13
CA ARG A 10 -33.21 -26.27 -26.46
C ARG A 10 -32.32 -25.01 -26.53
N PRO A 11 -31.60 -24.68 -25.45
CA PRO A 11 -31.31 -23.30 -25.03
C PRO A 11 -29.95 -22.77 -25.49
N PHE A 12 -29.85 -21.44 -25.58
CA PHE A 12 -28.66 -20.65 -25.91
C PHE A 12 -27.66 -20.60 -24.74
N PHE A 13 -26.48 -21.20 -24.92
CA PHE A 13 -25.24 -20.88 -24.21
C PHE A 13 -24.05 -21.36 -25.06
N ALA A 14 -23.35 -20.44 -25.74
CA ALA A 14 -21.93 -20.52 -26.14
C ALA A 14 -21.59 -19.31 -27.05
N ASP A 15 -20.30 -18.99 -27.15
CA ASP A 15 -19.64 -18.07 -28.09
C ASP A 15 -19.58 -16.57 -27.73
N ALA A 16 -18.65 -16.26 -26.83
CA ALA A 16 -17.89 -15.00 -26.89
C ALA A 16 -16.44 -15.24 -26.48
N ALA A 17 -15.72 -16.05 -27.25
CA ALA A 17 -14.28 -16.25 -27.14
C ALA A 17 -13.65 -16.34 -28.54
N ARG A 18 -13.34 -15.19 -29.14
CA ARG A 18 -12.29 -14.98 -30.17
C ARG A 18 -12.56 -13.64 -30.89
N ALA A 19 -11.73 -12.65 -30.61
CA ALA A 19 -11.26 -11.64 -31.57
C ALA A 19 -10.54 -10.54 -30.78
N CYS A 20 -9.21 -10.56 -30.79
CA CYS A 20 -8.34 -9.37 -30.75
C CYS A 20 -6.92 -9.87 -31.02
N ASP A 21 -6.65 -10.07 -32.32
CA ASP A 21 -5.31 -10.24 -32.86
C ASP A 21 -4.48 -8.96 -32.65
N SER A 22 -3.23 -9.18 -32.23
CA SER A 22 -1.99 -8.47 -32.60
C SER A 22 -2.03 -6.97 -32.93
N PRO A 23 -1.32 -6.10 -32.18
CA PRO A 23 -1.14 -4.71 -32.58
C PRO A 23 -0.17 -4.60 -33.78
N ARG A 24 -0.65 -4.01 -34.88
CA ARG A 24 0.20 -3.55 -36.00
C ARG A 24 1.14 -2.43 -35.51
N PRO A 25 2.37 -2.33 -36.06
CA PRO A 25 3.31 -1.28 -35.69
C PRO A 25 2.82 0.11 -36.12
N LEU A 26 3.04 1.11 -35.26
CA LEU A 26 2.73 2.52 -35.50
C LEU A 26 3.61 3.09 -36.62
N PRO A 27 3.08 3.97 -37.49
CA PRO A 27 3.89 4.69 -38.47
C PRO A 27 4.75 5.77 -37.78
N SER A 28 6.01 5.88 -38.23
CA SER A 28 7.00 6.86 -37.82
C SER A 28 6.53 8.30 -38.12
N LEU A 29 6.62 9.19 -37.13
CA LEU A 29 6.38 10.62 -37.29
C LEU A 29 7.59 11.28 -37.99
N PRO A 30 7.39 12.26 -38.88
CA PRO A 30 8.48 13.03 -39.48
C PRO A 30 9.06 14.05 -38.49
N ASP A 31 10.38 14.24 -38.56
CA ASP A 31 11.14 15.22 -37.78
C ASP A 31 10.59 16.65 -37.95
N LYS A 32 10.37 17.34 -36.82
CA LYS A 32 10.07 18.77 -36.80
C LYS A 32 11.36 19.59 -36.67
N PRO A 33 11.47 20.74 -37.37
CA PRO A 33 12.64 21.62 -37.27
C PRO A 33 12.70 22.33 -35.91
N ARG A 34 13.93 22.57 -35.43
CA ARG A 34 14.23 23.39 -34.25
C ARG A 34 13.87 24.85 -34.54
N ASP A 35 13.04 25.45 -33.69
CA ASP A 35 12.73 26.88 -33.70
C ASP A 35 13.39 27.52 -32.46
N ASP A 36 14.48 28.25 -32.71
CA ASP A 36 15.20 29.05 -31.72
C ASP A 36 14.51 30.42 -31.60
N ARG A 37 13.46 30.54 -30.78
CA ARG A 37 12.93 31.83 -30.33
C ARG A 37 12.45 31.79 -28.88
N ALA A 38 13.16 32.52 -28.03
CA ALA A 38 12.77 32.82 -26.65
C ALA A 38 11.51 33.71 -26.62
N PRO A 39 10.52 33.44 -25.74
CA PRO A 39 9.47 34.41 -25.45
C PRO A 39 9.81 35.27 -24.22
N ALA A 40 9.49 36.55 -24.38
CA ALA A 40 9.70 37.64 -23.46
C ALA A 40 8.86 37.54 -22.16
N ALA A 41 9.38 38.21 -21.13
CA ALA A 41 8.87 38.27 -19.77
C ALA A 41 7.50 38.98 -19.66
N ILE A 42 6.60 38.38 -18.87
CA ILE A 42 5.40 39.03 -18.33
C ILE A 42 5.54 39.05 -16.80
N ARG A 43 5.41 40.27 -16.23
CA ARG A 43 5.45 40.57 -14.79
C ARG A 43 4.25 39.99 -14.05
N PRO A 44 4.37 39.77 -12.72
CA PRO A 44 3.26 40.04 -11.82
C PRO A 44 3.60 41.13 -10.79
N SER A 45 2.59 41.96 -10.56
CA SER A 45 2.48 42.99 -9.52
C SER A 45 2.54 42.39 -8.11
N GLY A 46 3.04 43.18 -7.16
CA GLY A 46 3.47 42.73 -5.84
C GLY A 46 2.40 42.55 -4.77
N VAL A 47 2.86 42.08 -3.60
CA VAL A 47 2.29 42.34 -2.28
C VAL A 47 3.46 42.40 -1.27
N ALA A 48 3.36 43.37 -0.35
CA ALA A 48 4.21 43.66 0.80
C ALA A 48 4.54 42.40 1.65
N GLY A 49 5.66 42.27 2.38
CA GLY A 49 6.50 43.26 3.04
C GLY A 49 6.59 42.85 4.51
N LEU A 50 7.65 42.13 4.91
CA LEU A 50 8.04 41.95 6.31
C LEU A 50 9.57 41.90 6.41
N SER A 51 10.09 42.83 7.20
CA SER A 51 11.48 43.20 7.41
C SER A 51 12.23 42.18 8.28
N VAL A 52 13.47 41.85 7.90
CA VAL A 52 14.44 41.11 8.73
C VAL A 52 15.64 42.03 8.99
N PRO A 53 16.06 42.27 10.25
CA PRO A 53 17.22 43.10 10.57
C PRO A 53 18.57 42.36 10.35
N PRO A 54 19.68 43.10 10.15
CA PRO A 54 21.00 42.55 9.83
C PRO A 54 21.76 41.97 11.05
N PRO A 55 22.80 41.14 10.80
CA PRO A 55 23.53 40.43 11.85
C PRO A 55 24.57 41.31 12.58
N PHE A 56 24.76 41.01 13.86
CA PHE A 56 25.79 41.58 14.74
C PHE A 56 27.21 41.09 14.37
N PRO A 57 28.25 41.93 14.53
CA PRO A 57 29.64 41.54 14.30
C PRO A 57 30.27 40.83 15.50
N LEU A 58 31.17 39.88 15.21
CA LEU A 58 32.06 39.19 16.15
C LEU A 58 33.17 40.12 16.67
N PRO A 59 33.57 40.03 17.94
CA PRO A 59 34.77 40.71 18.42
C PRO A 59 36.03 39.84 18.44
N ASP A 60 37.12 40.57 18.27
CA ASP A 60 38.54 40.23 18.10
C ASP A 60 39.18 39.34 19.18
N SER A 61 40.15 38.55 18.70
CA SER A 61 41.13 37.82 19.51
C SER A 61 42.25 38.76 19.99
N GLY A 62 42.18 39.17 21.27
CA GLY A 62 43.25 39.88 21.98
C GLY A 62 44.29 38.94 22.61
N ARG A 63 45.56 39.30 22.47
CA ARG A 63 46.77 38.63 23.00
C ARG A 63 47.20 39.22 24.36
N MET A 64 47.70 38.32 25.23
CA MET A 64 48.76 38.48 26.28
C MET A 64 48.41 39.23 27.59
N PRO A 65 49.18 39.10 28.72
CA PRO A 65 50.35 38.26 29.01
C PRO A 65 50.25 37.44 30.34
N ALA A 66 51.38 36.81 30.67
CA ALA A 66 51.61 35.82 31.71
C ALA A 66 51.89 36.35 33.15
N GLN A 67 51.99 35.38 34.05
CA GLN A 67 52.73 35.32 35.33
C GLN A 67 51.96 35.69 36.60
N HIS A 68 51.71 34.69 37.47
CA HIS A 68 52.13 34.76 38.87
C HIS A 68 52.24 33.34 39.46
N LEU A 69 53.40 33.11 40.08
CA LEU A 69 53.81 31.88 40.74
C LEU A 69 53.03 31.63 42.03
N TRP A 70 52.61 30.39 42.28
CA TRP A 70 52.44 29.88 43.64
C TRP A 70 53.17 28.54 43.78
N LYS A 71 54.17 28.53 44.66
CA LYS A 71 54.95 27.35 45.04
C LYS A 71 54.14 26.54 46.06
N GLY A 72 53.76 25.31 45.70
CA GLY A 72 53.20 24.31 46.61
C GLY A 72 54.14 23.12 46.72
N VAL A 73 54.50 22.77 47.95
CA VAL A 73 55.45 21.71 48.34
C VAL A 73 54.91 20.31 47.95
N PRO A 74 55.72 19.39 47.39
CA PRO A 74 55.27 18.03 47.12
C PRO A 74 55.37 17.16 48.38
N MET A 75 54.22 16.72 48.90
CA MET A 75 54.15 15.72 49.97
C MET A 75 54.21 14.32 49.35
N SER A 76 55.33 13.65 49.58
CA SER A 76 55.60 12.28 49.13
C SER A 76 54.77 11.28 49.94
N ILE A 77 53.71 10.73 49.36
CA ILE A 77 53.03 9.54 49.91
C ILE A 77 53.49 8.32 49.11
N ARG A 78 54.35 7.51 49.73
CA ARG A 78 54.70 6.17 49.24
C ARG A 78 53.55 5.22 49.62
N LEU A 79 52.74 4.80 48.64
CA LEU A 79 51.84 3.65 48.79
C LEU A 79 52.55 2.37 48.30
N PRO A 80 52.50 1.25 49.05
CA PRO A 80 53.14 0.01 48.64
C PRO A 80 52.41 -0.60 47.45
N ARG A 81 53.21 -1.00 46.44
CA ARG A 81 52.83 -1.93 45.38
C ARG A 81 52.48 -3.27 46.03
N ILE A 82 51.22 -3.69 46.01
CA ILE A 82 50.71 -5.08 46.00
C ILE A 82 49.17 -4.99 46.15
N LEU A 83 48.45 -5.01 45.01
CA LEU A 83 47.20 -5.76 44.76
C LEU A 83 46.72 -5.48 43.32
N CYS A 84 47.56 -5.79 42.32
CA CYS A 84 47.09 -6.01 40.95
C CYS A 84 46.80 -7.51 40.79
N LEU A 85 45.55 -7.92 41.03
CA LEU A 85 44.83 -9.02 40.35
C LEU A 85 43.58 -9.34 41.18
N CYS A 86 42.40 -8.99 40.68
CA CYS A 86 41.04 -9.50 41.02
C CYS A 86 39.94 -8.44 40.88
N ALA A 87 40.22 -7.25 40.34
CA ALA A 87 39.21 -6.21 40.08
C ALA A 87 38.92 -5.98 38.57
N LEU A 88 39.26 -6.95 37.72
CA LEU A 88 38.95 -6.88 36.29
C LEU A 88 38.58 -8.29 35.82
N LEU A 89 37.30 -8.50 35.53
CA LEU A 89 36.63 -9.68 34.92
C LEU A 89 35.30 -10.06 35.62
N VAL A 90 34.61 -9.11 36.23
CA VAL A 90 33.15 -9.09 36.08
C VAL A 90 32.85 -8.04 35.02
N SER A 91 33.18 -8.38 33.76
CA SER A 91 32.43 -7.79 32.66
C SER A 91 31.00 -8.24 32.90
N LEU A 92 30.18 -7.38 33.49
CA LEU A 92 28.73 -7.51 33.36
C LEU A 92 28.51 -7.60 31.85
N ALA A 93 28.22 -8.81 31.36
CA ALA A 93 27.52 -8.96 30.12
C ALA A 93 26.19 -8.25 30.36
N ALA A 94 26.17 -6.93 30.14
CA ALA A 94 24.92 -6.23 29.96
C ALA A 94 24.17 -7.08 28.93
N PRO A 95 22.94 -7.56 29.24
CA PRO A 95 22.19 -8.31 28.26
C PRO A 95 22.20 -7.46 27.00
N ALA A 96 22.71 -8.02 25.90
CA ALA A 96 22.69 -7.33 24.62
C ALA A 96 21.28 -6.76 24.46
N PRO A 97 21.11 -5.46 24.16
CA PRO A 97 19.81 -4.83 24.16
C PRO A 97 18.87 -5.74 23.39
N ALA A 98 17.76 -6.14 24.03
CA ALA A 98 16.79 -7.04 23.45
C ALA A 98 16.54 -6.56 22.02
N GLN A 99 16.78 -7.43 21.04
CA GLN A 99 16.75 -7.04 19.63
C GLN A 99 15.33 -6.59 19.31
N THR A 100 15.13 -5.28 19.27
CA THR A 100 13.78 -4.70 19.19
C THR A 100 13.56 -4.13 17.81
N LEU A 101 12.48 -4.56 17.18
CA LEU A 101 11.91 -3.88 16.02
C LEU A 101 11.74 -2.37 16.31
N ALA A 102 12.04 -1.55 15.31
CA ALA A 102 11.65 -0.14 15.33
C ALA A 102 10.13 -0.01 15.57
N PRO A 103 9.64 1.03 16.28
CA PRO A 103 8.23 1.17 16.62
C PRO A 103 7.28 1.09 15.41
N GLY A 104 7.66 1.70 14.28
CA GLY A 104 6.90 1.61 13.02
C GLY A 104 6.80 0.17 12.50
N ALA A 105 7.92 -0.55 12.45
CA ALA A 105 7.95 -1.95 12.03
C ALA A 105 7.10 -2.83 12.95
N ARG A 106 7.18 -2.63 14.27
CA ARG A 106 6.35 -3.36 15.24
C ARG A 106 4.86 -3.12 15.00
N ARG A 107 4.44 -1.87 14.78
CA ARG A 107 3.05 -1.52 14.47
C ARG A 107 2.61 -2.20 13.17
N ASP A 108 3.39 -2.03 12.10
CA ASP A 108 3.02 -2.48 10.77
C ASP A 108 2.90 -4.02 10.72
N LEU A 109 3.85 -4.74 11.32
CA LEU A 109 3.80 -6.20 11.44
C LEU A 109 2.66 -6.67 12.35
N ALA A 110 2.36 -5.96 13.45
CA ALA A 110 1.20 -6.27 14.28
C ALA A 110 -0.12 -6.07 13.50
N VAL A 111 -0.21 -5.04 12.66
CA VAL A 111 -1.36 -4.84 11.76
C VAL A 111 -1.47 -5.98 10.76
N LEU A 112 -0.37 -6.42 10.14
CA LEU A 112 -0.40 -7.58 9.24
C LEU A 112 -0.84 -8.86 9.96
N ALA A 113 -0.34 -9.12 11.18
CA ALA A 113 -0.75 -10.27 11.98
C ALA A 113 -2.24 -10.22 12.37
N THR A 114 -2.77 -9.01 12.58
CA THR A 114 -4.19 -8.77 12.88
C THR A 114 -5.07 -9.00 11.65
N ALA A 115 -4.67 -8.44 10.51
CA ALA A 115 -5.37 -8.55 9.24
C ALA A 115 -5.34 -9.98 8.68
N TYR A 116 -4.24 -10.69 8.90
CA TYR A 116 -3.96 -12.00 8.31
C TYR A 116 -3.47 -13.00 9.38
N PRO A 117 -4.35 -13.43 10.31
CA PRO A 117 -3.96 -14.32 11.40
C PRO A 117 -3.35 -15.63 10.90
N GLY A 118 -2.19 -16.00 11.43
CA GLY A 118 -1.47 -17.23 11.07
C GLY A 118 -0.70 -17.16 9.74
N LEU A 119 -0.71 -16.03 9.02
CA LEU A 119 0.10 -15.87 7.81
C LEU A 119 1.59 -15.83 8.14
N MET A 120 1.98 -15.02 9.14
CA MET A 120 3.37 -14.90 9.57
C MET A 120 3.66 -15.95 10.64
N THR A 121 4.70 -16.73 10.47
CA THR A 121 5.11 -17.80 11.39
C THR A 121 6.32 -17.40 12.23
N ALA A 122 7.16 -16.51 11.73
CA ALA A 122 8.27 -15.92 12.48
C ALA A 122 8.65 -14.55 11.91
N ILE A 123 9.33 -13.76 12.75
CA ILE A 123 9.97 -12.50 12.39
C ILE A 123 11.40 -12.59 12.92
N GLU A 124 12.36 -12.82 12.03
CA GLU A 124 13.77 -12.83 12.36
C GLU A 124 14.30 -11.41 12.40
N VAL A 125 14.88 -10.99 13.51
CA VAL A 125 15.47 -9.66 13.69
C VAL A 125 16.97 -9.83 13.91
N ASN A 126 17.79 -9.09 13.16
CA ASN A 126 19.24 -9.10 13.34
C ASN A 126 19.72 -8.05 14.34
N ALA A 127 21.01 -8.04 14.65
CA ALA A 127 21.62 -7.09 15.59
C ALA A 127 21.47 -5.61 15.17
N ALA A 128 21.27 -5.34 13.87
CA ALA A 128 21.00 -4.01 13.34
C ALA A 128 19.51 -3.61 13.39
N GLY A 129 18.64 -4.47 13.92
CA GLY A 129 17.20 -4.24 13.98
C GLY A 129 16.46 -4.44 12.65
N GLN A 130 17.13 -4.99 11.64
CA GLN A 130 16.50 -5.34 10.37
C GLN A 130 15.70 -6.62 10.53
N ALA A 131 14.49 -6.64 9.98
CA ALA A 131 13.55 -7.74 10.15
C ALA A 131 13.28 -8.47 8.83
N VAL A 132 13.22 -9.80 8.92
CA VAL A 132 12.76 -10.69 7.86
C VAL A 132 11.52 -11.43 8.36
N VAL A 133 10.41 -11.27 7.65
CA VAL A 133 9.15 -11.95 7.91
C VAL A 133 9.18 -13.31 7.21
N ILE A 134 8.86 -14.37 7.95
CA ILE A 134 8.66 -15.72 7.41
C ILE A 134 7.17 -16.00 7.33
N LEU A 135 6.68 -16.31 6.14
CA LEU A 135 5.29 -16.66 5.90
C LEU A 135 5.04 -18.16 6.11
N ALA A 136 3.76 -18.53 6.19
CA ALA A 136 3.33 -19.91 6.43
C ALA A 136 3.76 -20.90 5.33
N ASP A 137 4.04 -20.42 4.12
CA ASP A 137 4.57 -21.22 3.02
C ASP A 137 6.12 -21.25 2.95
N GLY A 138 6.79 -20.66 3.95
CA GLY A 138 8.25 -20.57 4.02
C GLY A 138 8.85 -19.38 3.27
N THR A 139 8.05 -18.57 2.58
CA THR A 139 8.52 -17.34 1.91
C THR A 139 9.15 -16.40 2.94
N ARG A 140 10.32 -15.85 2.59
CA ARG A 140 11.07 -14.91 3.43
C ARG A 140 11.05 -13.53 2.79
N LEU A 141 10.55 -12.53 3.52
CA LEU A 141 10.38 -11.17 3.02
C LEU A 141 11.09 -10.17 3.95
N PRO A 142 11.99 -9.31 3.44
CA PRO A 142 12.48 -8.21 4.25
C PRO A 142 11.32 -7.27 4.61
N TYR A 143 11.30 -6.78 5.85
CA TYR A 143 10.41 -5.68 6.22
C TYR A 143 10.81 -4.40 5.46
N ASP A 144 12.12 -4.09 5.48
CA ASP A 144 12.73 -2.93 4.83
C ASP A 144 14.08 -3.40 4.25
N ASP A 145 14.28 -3.26 2.95
CA ASP A 145 15.52 -3.66 2.29
C ASP A 145 16.63 -2.59 2.36
N GLY A 146 16.34 -1.43 2.96
CA GLY A 146 17.28 -0.32 3.15
C GLY A 146 17.63 0.45 1.88
N ARG A 147 17.00 0.15 0.73
CA ARG A 147 17.29 0.81 -0.55
C ARG A 147 16.51 2.12 -0.70
N SER A 148 17.18 3.13 -1.24
CA SER A 148 16.52 4.33 -1.77
C SER A 148 15.90 3.99 -3.13
N LYS A 149 14.58 3.80 -3.15
CA LYS A 149 13.84 3.41 -4.37
C LYS A 149 13.14 4.61 -5.02
N SER A 150 13.21 4.69 -6.35
CA SER A 150 12.36 5.55 -7.18
C SER A 150 10.87 5.12 -7.09
N PRO A 151 9.92 5.97 -7.51
CA PRO A 151 8.50 5.60 -7.53
C PRO A 151 8.21 4.33 -8.36
N GLU A 152 8.93 4.13 -9.46
CA GLU A 152 8.79 2.94 -10.31
C GLU A 152 9.36 1.69 -9.62
N GLU A 153 10.53 1.79 -8.99
CA GLU A 153 11.11 0.67 -8.23
C GLU A 153 10.22 0.25 -7.06
N ARG A 154 9.59 1.19 -6.34
CA ARG A 154 8.62 0.85 -5.27
C ARG A 154 7.40 0.10 -5.81
N LEU A 155 7.03 0.31 -7.07
CA LEU A 155 5.91 -0.39 -7.70
C LEU A 155 6.30 -1.78 -8.21
N ASN A 156 7.54 -1.93 -8.69
CA ASN A 156 8.02 -3.14 -9.36
C ASN A 156 8.77 -4.11 -8.44
N ALA A 157 9.43 -3.60 -7.39
CA ALA A 157 10.17 -4.37 -6.40
C ALA A 157 10.00 -3.79 -4.98
N PRO A 158 8.75 -3.71 -4.46
CA PRO A 158 8.50 -3.27 -3.08
C PRO A 158 8.99 -4.26 -2.05
N ASP A 159 9.31 -3.76 -0.86
CA ASP A 159 9.30 -4.53 0.39
C ASP A 159 8.00 -4.27 1.19
N ILE A 160 7.88 -4.88 2.38
CA ILE A 160 6.67 -4.75 3.21
C ILE A 160 6.46 -3.29 3.65
N LYS A 161 7.54 -2.57 3.99
CA LYS A 161 7.48 -1.16 4.37
C LYS A 161 6.96 -0.31 3.21
N ASP A 162 7.44 -0.53 1.99
CA ASP A 162 6.92 0.16 0.79
C ASP A 162 5.43 -0.09 0.57
N MET A 163 4.98 -1.34 0.74
CA MET A 163 3.57 -1.74 0.59
C MET A 163 2.64 -1.01 1.57
N LEU A 164 3.14 -0.64 2.75
CA LEU A 164 2.37 0.00 3.83
C LEU A 164 2.64 1.50 3.98
N ALA A 165 3.57 2.07 3.19
CA ALA A 165 4.08 3.42 3.39
C ALA A 165 3.04 4.53 3.18
N GLN A 166 2.11 4.35 2.24
CA GLN A 166 1.12 5.38 1.91
C GLN A 166 -0.15 5.19 2.75
N PRO A 167 -0.53 6.16 3.60
CA PRO A 167 -1.74 6.05 4.41
C PRO A 167 -2.97 6.05 3.50
N TYR A 168 -3.91 5.14 3.74
CA TYR A 168 -5.18 5.13 3.01
C TYR A 168 -6.14 6.17 3.59
N PRO A 169 -6.60 7.18 2.84
CA PRO A 169 -7.45 8.23 3.39
C PRO A 169 -8.91 7.73 3.44
N LEU A 170 -9.33 7.11 4.53
CA LEU A 170 -10.72 6.63 4.73
C LEU A 170 -11.77 7.75 4.55
N GLY A 171 -12.99 7.39 4.19
CA GLY A 171 -14.11 8.33 4.04
C GLY A 171 -14.18 9.04 2.68
N PRO A 172 -14.92 10.15 2.55
CA PRO A 172 -15.13 10.81 1.27
C PRO A 172 -13.85 11.44 0.70
N VAL A 173 -13.76 11.52 -0.63
CA VAL A 173 -12.67 12.22 -1.31
C VAL A 173 -12.93 13.73 -1.23
N THR A 174 -12.02 14.45 -0.57
CA THR A 174 -12.12 15.91 -0.37
C THR A 174 -11.13 16.70 -1.21
N ALA A 175 -10.11 16.05 -1.78
CA ALA A 175 -9.08 16.68 -2.60
C ALA A 175 -8.53 15.69 -3.64
N GLU A 176 -7.89 16.23 -4.68
CA GLU A 176 -7.09 15.43 -5.60
C GLU A 176 -5.89 14.79 -4.89
N PRO A 177 -5.65 13.48 -5.07
CA PRO A 177 -4.41 12.86 -4.63
C PRO A 177 -3.19 13.50 -5.30
N ALA A 178 -2.10 13.69 -4.54
CA ALA A 178 -0.83 14.09 -5.12
C ALA A 178 -0.33 13.07 -6.16
N LEU A 179 0.45 13.50 -7.15
CA LEU A 179 1.00 12.59 -8.15
C LEU A 179 1.81 11.46 -7.49
N GLY A 180 1.54 10.21 -7.87
CA GLY A 180 2.16 9.02 -7.28
C GLY A 180 1.57 8.59 -5.92
N PHE A 181 0.57 9.32 -5.41
CA PHE A 181 -0.19 8.91 -4.23
C PHE A 181 -1.31 7.96 -4.64
N SER A 182 -1.06 6.67 -4.48
CA SER A 182 -1.96 5.58 -4.82
C SER A 182 -1.85 4.46 -3.77
N PRO A 183 -2.37 4.69 -2.55
CA PRO A 183 -2.25 3.74 -1.44
C PRO A 183 -2.79 2.38 -1.84
N GLY A 184 -1.98 1.34 -1.60
CA GLY A 184 -2.26 -0.04 -1.97
C GLY A 184 -1.79 -0.47 -3.36
N ARG A 185 -1.29 0.41 -4.24
CA ARG A 185 -0.73 -0.01 -5.54
C ARG A 185 0.64 -0.68 -5.45
N CYS A 186 1.45 -0.35 -4.44
CA CYS A 186 2.66 -1.11 -4.10
C CYS A 186 2.23 -2.43 -3.45
N ARG A 187 2.55 -3.56 -4.07
CA ARG A 187 2.15 -4.90 -3.60
C ARG A 187 3.36 -5.82 -3.67
N VAL A 188 3.71 -6.43 -2.54
CA VAL A 188 4.73 -7.48 -2.50
C VAL A 188 4.10 -8.76 -3.04
N GLU A 189 4.33 -9.08 -4.32
CA GLU A 189 3.64 -10.20 -4.98
C GLU A 189 3.77 -11.54 -4.23
N PRO A 190 4.95 -11.95 -3.71
CA PRO A 190 5.05 -13.17 -2.91
C PRO A 190 4.17 -13.16 -1.65
N PHE A 191 3.91 -12.00 -1.05
CA PHE A 191 2.99 -11.88 0.08
C PHE A 191 1.54 -12.21 -0.35
N PHE A 192 1.10 -11.72 -1.51
CA PHE A 192 -0.25 -12.00 -2.03
C PHE A 192 -0.41 -13.46 -2.50
N LEU A 193 0.65 -14.05 -3.08
CA LEU A 193 0.66 -15.47 -3.42
C LEU A 193 0.50 -16.34 -2.15
N ALA A 194 1.23 -16.03 -1.08
CA ALA A 194 1.11 -16.72 0.21
C ALA A 194 -0.29 -16.53 0.85
N LEU A 195 -0.90 -15.35 0.67
CA LEU A 195 -2.25 -15.06 1.14
C LEU A 195 -3.32 -15.89 0.43
N TYR A 196 -3.31 -15.89 -0.90
CA TYR A 196 -4.50 -16.26 -1.67
C TYR A 196 -4.32 -17.48 -2.58
N GLY A 197 -3.08 -17.87 -2.87
CA GLY A 197 -2.73 -19.00 -3.73
C GLY A 197 -1.65 -18.62 -4.74
N HIS A 198 -0.75 -19.57 -5.03
CA HIS A 198 0.41 -19.37 -5.90
C HIS A 198 0.11 -19.46 -7.40
N ASP A 199 -1.06 -19.99 -7.76
CA ASP A 199 -1.49 -20.13 -9.13
C ASP A 199 -3.01 -20.05 -9.24
N LYS A 200 -3.52 -20.02 -10.48
CA LYS A 200 -4.95 -19.96 -10.78
C LYS A 200 -5.73 -21.10 -10.12
N ALA A 201 -5.19 -22.32 -10.10
CA ALA A 201 -5.89 -23.49 -9.56
C ALA A 201 -6.00 -23.40 -8.04
N ALA A 202 -4.91 -23.04 -7.36
CA ALA A 202 -4.88 -22.81 -5.93
C ALA A 202 -5.84 -21.68 -5.52
N VAL A 203 -5.84 -20.56 -6.23
CA VAL A 203 -6.79 -19.47 -5.96
C VAL A 203 -8.23 -19.93 -6.18
N THR A 204 -8.51 -20.64 -7.27
CA THR A 204 -9.87 -21.15 -7.57
C THR A 204 -10.35 -22.10 -6.47
N ALA A 205 -9.49 -23.00 -5.98
CA ALA A 205 -9.80 -23.90 -4.88
C ALA A 205 -10.07 -23.17 -3.56
N ASN A 206 -9.46 -22.00 -3.36
CA ASN A 206 -9.68 -21.15 -2.20
C ASN A 206 -10.94 -20.27 -2.30
N CYS A 207 -11.69 -20.32 -3.41
CA CYS A 207 -12.85 -19.47 -3.61
C CYS A 207 -14.18 -20.14 -3.25
N ARG A 208 -15.17 -19.31 -2.93
CA ARG A 208 -16.58 -19.71 -2.92
C ARG A 208 -17.44 -18.72 -3.71
N PRO A 209 -18.62 -19.12 -4.21
CA PRO A 209 -19.58 -18.19 -4.77
C PRO A 209 -20.10 -17.22 -3.68
N VAL A 210 -20.15 -15.94 -4.02
CA VAL A 210 -20.74 -14.87 -3.20
C VAL A 210 -21.72 -14.09 -4.08
N SER A 211 -22.93 -13.84 -3.56
CA SER A 211 -23.92 -12.98 -4.22
C SER A 211 -23.40 -11.54 -4.28
N PHE A 212 -23.76 -10.81 -5.33
CA PHE A 212 -23.54 -9.37 -5.47
C PHE A 212 -24.66 -8.74 -6.28
N LEU A 213 -25.65 -8.15 -5.60
CA LEU A 213 -26.74 -7.37 -6.23
C LEU A 213 -27.46 -8.11 -7.38
N GLY A 214 -27.63 -9.43 -7.24
CA GLY A 214 -28.26 -10.31 -8.22
C GLY A 214 -27.28 -11.02 -9.18
N GLN A 215 -25.98 -10.72 -9.11
CA GLN A 215 -24.93 -11.51 -9.75
C GLN A 215 -24.33 -12.50 -8.74
N THR A 216 -23.60 -13.50 -9.23
CA THR A 216 -22.76 -14.38 -8.41
C THR A 216 -21.33 -14.30 -8.93
N MET A 217 -20.37 -14.16 -8.03
CA MET A 217 -18.95 -14.18 -8.36
C MET A 217 -18.17 -15.02 -7.35
N ALA A 218 -17.10 -15.65 -7.83
CA ALA A 218 -16.16 -16.34 -6.96
C ALA A 218 -15.36 -15.31 -6.15
N PHE A 219 -15.20 -15.53 -4.85
CA PHE A 219 -14.38 -14.68 -4.00
C PHE A 219 -13.54 -15.55 -3.06
N ASN A 220 -12.31 -15.12 -2.79
CA ASN A 220 -11.36 -15.90 -1.99
C ASN A 220 -11.82 -16.00 -0.53
N THR A 221 -11.80 -17.19 0.04
CA THR A 221 -12.24 -17.44 1.43
C THR A 221 -11.13 -17.19 2.45
N ARG A 222 -9.86 -17.16 2.01
CA ARG A 222 -8.72 -16.97 2.91
C ARG A 222 -8.77 -15.58 3.54
N PHE A 223 -8.46 -15.54 4.83
CA PHE A 223 -8.42 -14.30 5.63
C PHE A 223 -9.69 -13.45 5.57
N GLY A 224 -10.84 -14.12 5.36
CA GLY A 224 -12.16 -13.50 5.45
C GLY A 224 -12.56 -12.64 4.26
N ALA A 225 -11.82 -12.65 3.13
CA ALA A 225 -12.12 -11.77 1.99
C ALA A 225 -13.54 -11.98 1.43
N ALA A 226 -13.97 -13.24 1.27
CA ALA A 226 -15.34 -13.56 0.82
C ALA A 226 -16.42 -13.19 1.85
N ASP A 227 -16.13 -13.30 3.15
CA ASP A 227 -17.06 -12.89 4.21
C ASP A 227 -17.21 -11.37 4.24
N ALA A 228 -16.09 -10.65 4.15
CA ALA A 228 -16.06 -9.20 4.03
C ALA A 228 -16.83 -8.72 2.79
N PHE A 229 -16.60 -9.36 1.64
CA PHE A 229 -17.33 -9.04 0.42
C PHE A 229 -18.84 -9.25 0.59
N GLY A 230 -19.26 -10.36 1.21
CA GLY A 230 -20.67 -10.62 1.50
C GLY A 230 -21.30 -9.63 2.49
N ARG A 231 -20.54 -9.08 3.44
CA ARG A 231 -21.05 -8.04 4.35
C ARG A 231 -21.15 -6.68 3.66
N ALA A 232 -20.18 -6.33 2.81
CA ALA A 232 -20.23 -5.13 1.98
C ALA A 232 -21.44 -5.18 1.04
N GLU A 233 -21.69 -6.35 0.42
CA GLU A 233 -22.86 -6.60 -0.41
C GLU A 233 -24.17 -6.37 0.33
N LYS A 234 -24.35 -6.90 1.54
CA LYS A 234 -25.57 -6.68 2.34
C LYS A 234 -25.83 -5.20 2.60
N SER A 235 -24.78 -4.43 2.84
CA SER A 235 -24.89 -2.98 3.00
C SER A 235 -25.24 -2.28 1.68
N LEU A 236 -24.61 -2.67 0.57
CA LEU A 236 -24.93 -2.15 -0.76
C LEU A 236 -26.35 -2.51 -1.22
N ALA A 237 -26.84 -3.71 -0.92
CA ALA A 237 -28.19 -4.15 -1.25
C ALA A 237 -29.24 -3.29 -0.56
N ARG A 238 -29.02 -2.94 0.72
CA ARG A 238 -29.88 -1.99 1.44
C ARG A 238 -29.84 -0.60 0.82
N LEU A 239 -28.66 -0.11 0.44
CA LEU A 239 -28.51 1.19 -0.24
C LEU A 239 -29.26 1.20 -1.58
N VAL A 240 -29.11 0.16 -2.40
CA VAL A 240 -29.78 0.03 -3.70
C VAL A 240 -31.30 -0.13 -3.54
N ALA A 241 -31.77 -0.81 -2.51
CA ALA A 241 -33.20 -0.92 -2.22
C ALA A 241 -33.82 0.44 -1.86
N ALA A 242 -33.06 1.30 -1.15
CA ALA A 242 -33.48 2.66 -0.81
C ALA A 242 -33.35 3.64 -1.99
N ASP A 243 -32.30 3.50 -2.80
CA ASP A 243 -32.06 4.29 -4.02
C ASP A 243 -31.63 3.39 -5.20
N PRO A 244 -32.59 2.97 -6.04
CA PRO A 244 -32.32 2.15 -7.21
C PRO A 244 -31.39 2.80 -8.24
N SER A 245 -31.23 4.13 -8.22
CA SER A 245 -30.35 4.84 -9.15
C SER A 245 -28.88 4.44 -8.97
N LEU A 246 -28.48 3.99 -7.77
CA LEU A 246 -27.14 3.51 -7.45
C LEU A 246 -26.69 2.32 -8.31
N ARG A 247 -27.64 1.55 -8.88
CA ARG A 247 -27.33 0.41 -9.75
C ARG A 247 -26.45 0.78 -10.93
N ARG A 248 -26.56 2.00 -11.48
CA ARG A 248 -25.73 2.44 -12.63
C ARG A 248 -24.23 2.48 -12.31
N TYR A 249 -23.88 2.74 -11.05
CA TYR A 249 -22.49 2.79 -10.57
C TYR A 249 -21.98 1.42 -10.18
N LEU A 250 -22.89 0.53 -9.77
CA LEU A 250 -22.55 -0.76 -9.17
C LEU A 250 -22.60 -1.93 -10.16
N LEU A 251 -23.40 -1.81 -11.22
CA LEU A 251 -23.71 -2.91 -12.14
C LEU A 251 -23.50 -2.54 -13.61
N PRO A 252 -23.12 -3.52 -14.45
CA PRO A 252 -22.74 -4.88 -14.08
C PRO A 252 -21.40 -4.88 -13.33
N ALA A 253 -21.25 -5.78 -12.35
CA ALA A 253 -19.99 -6.02 -11.66
C ALA A 253 -19.19 -7.14 -12.33
N SER A 254 -17.87 -7.02 -12.28
CA SER A 254 -16.90 -7.99 -12.77
C SER A 254 -15.93 -8.34 -11.64
N GLY A 255 -15.83 -9.62 -11.31
CA GLY A 255 -14.93 -10.14 -10.28
C GLY A 255 -14.64 -11.61 -10.56
N GLY A 256 -14.26 -12.37 -9.53
CA GLY A 256 -13.85 -13.77 -9.72
C GLY A 256 -12.36 -13.93 -9.93
N VAL A 257 -11.97 -15.16 -10.30
CA VAL A 257 -10.56 -15.50 -10.58
C VAL A 257 -10.21 -15.12 -12.01
N VAL A 258 -9.62 -13.94 -12.19
CA VAL A 258 -9.09 -13.49 -13.48
C VAL A 258 -7.57 -13.46 -13.40
N TRP A 259 -6.95 -14.64 -13.56
CA TRP A 259 -5.49 -14.80 -13.50
C TRP A 259 -4.80 -14.09 -14.66
N ARG A 260 -4.30 -12.87 -14.41
CA ARG A 260 -3.67 -12.00 -15.41
C ARG A 260 -2.71 -11.01 -14.79
N VAL A 261 -1.76 -10.54 -15.60
CA VAL A 261 -0.96 -9.37 -15.26
C VAL A 261 -1.72 -8.06 -15.53
N ILE A 262 -1.34 -6.99 -14.84
CA ILE A 262 -1.84 -5.64 -15.10
C ILE A 262 -1.28 -5.18 -16.45
N ALA A 263 -2.14 -4.61 -17.30
CA ALA A 263 -1.78 -4.17 -18.64
C ALA A 263 -0.58 -3.20 -18.64
N GLY A 264 0.45 -3.55 -19.41
CA GLY A 264 1.70 -2.79 -19.50
C GLY A 264 2.68 -3.04 -18.35
N THR A 265 2.51 -4.12 -17.59
CA THR A 265 3.41 -4.51 -16.49
C THR A 265 3.59 -6.02 -16.45
N HIS A 266 4.49 -6.49 -15.59
CA HIS A 266 4.68 -7.92 -15.28
C HIS A 266 4.05 -8.35 -13.96
N ARG A 267 3.26 -7.49 -13.31
CA ARG A 267 2.72 -7.70 -11.97
C ARG A 267 1.33 -8.30 -12.04
N LEU A 268 1.02 -9.28 -11.20
CA LEU A 268 -0.33 -9.84 -11.11
C LEU A 268 -1.36 -8.77 -10.69
N SER A 269 -2.52 -8.81 -11.35
CA SER A 269 -3.69 -8.05 -10.90
C SER A 269 -4.28 -8.68 -9.64
N VAL A 270 -4.88 -7.88 -8.74
CA VAL A 270 -5.59 -8.42 -7.57
C VAL A 270 -6.82 -9.26 -7.95
N HIS A 271 -7.38 -9.05 -9.14
CA HIS A 271 -8.38 -9.94 -9.72
C HIS A 271 -7.86 -11.38 -9.93
N SER A 272 -6.55 -11.59 -10.04
CA SER A 272 -5.95 -12.93 -10.09
C SER A 272 -6.19 -13.72 -8.81
N PHE A 273 -6.32 -13.02 -7.68
CA PHE A 273 -6.48 -13.60 -6.35
C PHE A 273 -7.95 -13.71 -5.91
N ALA A 274 -8.91 -13.29 -6.74
CA ALA A 274 -10.33 -13.16 -6.38
C ALA A 274 -10.54 -12.39 -5.07
N ALA A 275 -9.75 -11.33 -4.89
CA ALA A 275 -9.79 -10.41 -3.76
C ALA A 275 -10.15 -8.97 -4.20
N ALA A 276 -10.71 -8.81 -5.40
CA ALA A 276 -11.13 -7.54 -5.96
C ALA A 276 -12.44 -7.67 -6.76
N VAL A 277 -13.12 -6.54 -6.92
CA VAL A 277 -14.31 -6.39 -7.76
C VAL A 277 -14.22 -5.07 -8.52
N ASP A 278 -14.58 -5.10 -9.80
CA ASP A 278 -14.80 -3.91 -10.61
C ASP A 278 -16.31 -3.70 -10.78
N VAL A 279 -16.84 -2.59 -10.26
CA VAL A 279 -18.25 -2.25 -10.40
C VAL A 279 -18.49 -1.34 -11.60
N SER A 280 -19.49 -1.65 -12.44
CA SER A 280 -19.82 -0.90 -13.68
C SER A 280 -18.58 -0.48 -14.49
N PRO A 281 -17.71 -1.40 -14.93
CA PRO A 281 -16.41 -1.07 -15.52
C PRO A 281 -16.49 -0.30 -16.84
N LYS A 282 -17.65 -0.30 -17.52
CA LYS A 282 -17.89 0.53 -18.70
C LYS A 282 -18.59 1.86 -18.36
N GLY A 283 -19.28 1.94 -17.22
CA GLY A 283 -20.01 3.12 -16.80
C GLY A 283 -19.20 4.06 -15.91
N ASN A 284 -18.17 3.54 -15.24
CA ASN A 284 -17.32 4.31 -14.35
C ASN A 284 -16.06 4.85 -15.08
N PRO A 285 -15.73 6.13 -14.90
CA PRO A 285 -14.53 6.73 -15.47
C PRO A 285 -13.23 6.01 -15.07
N TYR A 286 -12.29 5.98 -16.01
CA TYR A 286 -10.93 5.48 -15.82
C TYR A 286 -9.92 6.55 -16.24
N TRP A 287 -8.86 6.74 -15.44
CA TRP A 287 -7.93 7.87 -15.62
C TRP A 287 -7.32 7.97 -17.02
N ARG A 288 -7.03 6.85 -17.70
CA ARG A 288 -6.43 6.87 -19.05
C ARG A 288 -7.38 7.42 -20.12
N ASN A 289 -8.67 7.40 -19.86
CA ASN A 289 -9.69 7.80 -20.81
C ASN A 289 -10.09 9.28 -20.67
N LEU A 290 -9.49 10.02 -19.72
CA LEU A 290 -9.80 11.42 -19.46
C LEU A 290 -8.65 12.36 -19.84
N PRO A 291 -8.93 13.65 -20.10
CA PRO A 291 -7.91 14.65 -20.38
C PRO A 291 -6.90 14.77 -19.22
N ARG A 292 -5.62 14.90 -19.56
CA ARG A 292 -4.54 15.16 -18.58
C ARG A 292 -4.60 16.62 -18.11
N GLY A 293 -4.14 16.88 -16.88
CA GLY A 293 -4.03 18.24 -16.34
C GLY A 293 -5.36 18.91 -15.98
N THR A 294 -6.47 18.17 -15.95
CA THR A 294 -7.77 18.66 -15.49
C THR A 294 -7.98 18.28 -14.03
N ASN A 295 -8.70 19.10 -13.26
CA ASN A 295 -9.19 18.70 -11.93
C ASN A 295 -10.28 17.64 -12.09
N LEU A 296 -10.02 16.41 -11.65
CA LEU A 296 -10.89 15.24 -11.75
C LEU A 296 -11.57 14.92 -10.41
N LEU A 297 -11.52 15.87 -9.45
CA LEU A 297 -12.20 15.75 -8.16
C LEU A 297 -13.72 15.62 -8.33
N PRO A 298 -14.40 16.41 -9.21
CA PRO A 298 -15.82 16.22 -9.45
C PRO A 298 -16.14 14.82 -9.97
N THR A 299 -15.27 14.26 -10.82
CA THR A 299 -15.42 12.89 -11.35
C THR A 299 -15.36 11.85 -10.23
N ARG A 300 -14.44 12.01 -9.27
CA ARG A 300 -14.34 11.14 -8.09
C ARG A 300 -15.54 11.30 -7.16
N GLN A 301 -15.95 12.53 -6.89
CA GLN A 301 -17.06 12.84 -5.99
C GLN A 301 -18.43 12.44 -6.55
N ALA A 302 -18.55 12.27 -7.88
CA ALA A 302 -19.74 11.75 -8.52
C ALA A 302 -19.99 10.26 -8.22
N PHE A 303 -18.99 9.51 -7.76
CA PHE A 303 -19.19 8.12 -7.32
C PHE A 303 -19.85 8.10 -5.94
N PRO A 304 -20.87 7.25 -5.69
CA PRO A 304 -21.62 7.27 -4.44
C PRO A 304 -20.76 7.01 -3.21
N ALA A 305 -20.59 8.03 -2.35
CA ALA A 305 -19.78 7.94 -1.14
C ALA A 305 -20.27 6.84 -0.17
N ALA A 306 -21.58 6.61 -0.11
CA ALA A 306 -22.17 5.55 0.70
C ALA A 306 -21.74 4.14 0.24
N ALA A 307 -21.54 3.95 -1.08
CA ALA A 307 -21.04 2.68 -1.60
C ALA A 307 -19.56 2.48 -1.24
N VAL A 308 -18.74 3.54 -1.33
CA VAL A 308 -17.34 3.50 -0.88
C VAL A 308 -17.28 3.16 0.62
N ALA A 309 -18.09 3.82 1.45
CA ALA A 309 -18.14 3.56 2.89
C ALA A 309 -18.57 2.12 3.22
N ALA A 310 -19.51 1.54 2.46
CA ALA A 310 -19.93 0.15 2.64
C ALA A 310 -18.80 -0.85 2.41
N PHE A 311 -17.92 -0.58 1.43
CA PHE A 311 -16.73 -1.37 1.17
C PHE A 311 -15.64 -1.14 2.23
N GLU A 312 -15.34 0.11 2.57
CA GLU A 312 -14.30 0.46 3.55
C GLU A 312 -14.57 -0.10 4.95
N ALA A 313 -15.84 -0.11 5.36
CA ALA A 313 -16.27 -0.72 6.61
C ALA A 313 -15.86 -2.21 6.72
N GLU A 314 -15.67 -2.87 5.57
CA GLU A 314 -15.35 -4.29 5.46
C GLU A 314 -13.91 -4.54 4.98
N GLY A 315 -13.02 -3.54 5.08
CA GLY A 315 -11.60 -3.73 4.78
C GLY A 315 -11.24 -3.62 3.30
N PHE A 316 -12.16 -3.14 2.45
CA PHE A 316 -11.84 -2.85 1.05
C PHE A 316 -11.32 -1.42 0.88
N ILE A 317 -10.34 -1.26 0.00
CA ILE A 317 -9.92 0.05 -0.48
C ILE A 317 -10.47 0.30 -1.89
N TRP A 318 -10.65 1.57 -2.21
CA TRP A 318 -11.21 2.05 -3.47
C TRP A 318 -10.16 2.70 -4.36
N GLY A 319 -10.10 2.28 -5.63
CA GLY A 319 -9.22 2.81 -6.67
C GLY A 319 -9.49 4.28 -7.03
N GLY A 320 -10.65 4.83 -6.66
CA GLY A 320 -10.93 6.26 -6.82
C GLY A 320 -10.05 7.21 -6.01
N LYS A 321 -9.33 6.68 -5.01
CA LYS A 321 -8.40 7.44 -4.16
C LYS A 321 -6.96 7.44 -4.66
N TRP A 322 -6.72 6.88 -5.83
CA TRP A 322 -5.41 6.88 -6.47
C TRP A 322 -5.22 8.12 -7.35
N SER A 323 -3.98 8.58 -7.48
CA SER A 323 -3.59 9.59 -8.46
C SER A 323 -3.97 9.13 -9.87
N GLU A 324 -3.69 7.86 -10.18
CA GLU A 324 -4.18 7.17 -11.38
C GLU A 324 -5.47 6.42 -11.06
N PHE A 325 -6.56 7.16 -10.85
CA PHE A 325 -7.81 6.61 -10.32
C PHE A 325 -8.44 5.52 -11.20
N ASP A 326 -9.07 4.57 -10.53
CA ASP A 326 -9.78 3.43 -11.10
C ASP A 326 -11.15 3.32 -10.39
N LEU A 327 -12.17 4.08 -10.84
CA LEU A 327 -13.39 4.30 -10.04
C LEU A 327 -14.24 3.04 -9.87
N MET A 328 -14.11 2.08 -10.79
CA MET A 328 -14.75 0.78 -10.69
C MET A 328 -14.10 -0.12 -9.63
N HIS A 329 -12.83 0.09 -9.29
CA HIS A 329 -12.02 -0.92 -8.64
C HIS A 329 -12.11 -0.86 -7.11
N PHE A 330 -12.45 -1.99 -6.49
CA PHE A 330 -12.34 -2.22 -5.05
C PHE A 330 -11.51 -3.46 -4.80
N GLU A 331 -10.58 -3.40 -3.85
CA GLU A 331 -9.75 -4.55 -3.46
C GLU A 331 -9.69 -4.72 -1.94
N TYR A 332 -9.74 -5.97 -1.48
CA TYR A 332 -9.70 -6.32 -0.07
C TYR A 332 -8.28 -6.14 0.47
N ARG A 333 -8.10 -5.13 1.32
CA ARG A 333 -6.83 -4.68 1.92
C ARG A 333 -7.05 -4.26 3.38
N PRO A 334 -7.50 -5.19 4.25
CA PRO A 334 -7.83 -4.89 5.63
C PRO A 334 -6.68 -4.26 6.41
N GLU A 335 -5.43 -4.56 6.07
CA GLU A 335 -4.25 -3.98 6.71
C GLU A 335 -4.13 -2.48 6.48
N LEU A 336 -4.50 -1.98 5.30
CA LEU A 336 -4.46 -0.55 4.99
C LEU A 336 -5.60 0.20 5.69
N VAL A 337 -6.76 -0.44 5.81
CA VAL A 337 -7.89 0.10 6.59
C VAL A 337 -7.54 0.15 8.08
N LEU A 338 -6.92 -0.89 8.64
CA LEU A 338 -6.45 -0.88 10.03
C LEU A 338 -5.42 0.23 10.29
N LEU A 339 -4.42 0.38 9.41
CA LEU A 339 -3.44 1.48 9.52
C LEU A 339 -4.10 2.85 9.46
N ALA A 340 -5.09 3.04 8.57
CA ALA A 340 -5.82 4.30 8.46
C ALA A 340 -6.61 4.63 9.72
N ARG A 341 -7.25 3.64 10.35
CA ARG A 341 -7.97 3.79 11.62
C ARG A 341 -7.03 4.13 12.78
N LEU A 342 -5.90 3.44 12.89
CA LEU A 342 -4.85 3.78 13.87
C LEU A 342 -4.33 5.22 13.65
N GLY A 343 -4.14 5.62 12.39
CA GLY A 343 -3.73 6.98 12.02
C GLY A 343 -4.74 8.07 12.42
N ARG A 344 -6.01 7.71 12.64
CA ARG A 344 -7.06 8.59 13.19
C ARG A 344 -7.10 8.59 14.72
N GLY A 345 -6.21 7.85 15.38
CA GLY A 345 -6.18 7.72 16.84
C GLY A 345 -7.16 6.70 17.41
N GLU A 346 -7.76 5.83 16.59
CA GLU A 346 -8.59 4.74 17.10
C GLU A 346 -7.76 3.74 17.89
N ASN A 347 -8.23 3.36 19.08
CA ASN A 347 -7.60 2.32 19.89
C ASN A 347 -8.09 0.95 19.45
N LEU A 348 -7.31 0.28 18.60
CA LEU A 348 -7.62 -1.04 18.06
C LEU A 348 -6.79 -2.11 18.75
N PRO A 349 -7.39 -3.24 19.18
CA PRO A 349 -6.61 -4.38 19.65
C PRO A 349 -5.84 -4.99 18.47
N LEU A 350 -4.51 -4.82 18.48
CA LEU A 350 -3.63 -5.47 17.52
C LEU A 350 -3.12 -6.80 18.07
N ALA A 351 -2.84 -7.74 17.18
CA ALA A 351 -2.22 -9.00 17.53
C ALA A 351 -0.85 -8.77 18.21
N ASP A 352 -0.59 -9.52 19.28
CA ASP A 352 0.74 -9.56 19.88
C ASP A 352 1.68 -10.38 19.01
N ILE A 353 2.72 -9.73 18.50
CA ILE A 353 3.76 -10.37 17.67
C ILE A 353 4.97 -10.84 18.48
N GLY A 354 4.98 -10.66 19.81
CA GLY A 354 6.10 -11.09 20.66
C GLY A 354 6.44 -12.57 20.48
N GLY A 355 5.43 -13.42 20.38
CA GLY A 355 5.59 -14.86 20.13
C GLY A 355 6.16 -15.23 18.75
N LEU A 356 6.17 -14.29 17.79
CA LEU A 356 6.73 -14.48 16.45
C LEU A 356 8.20 -14.06 16.36
N LEU A 357 8.72 -13.24 17.29
CA LEU A 357 10.07 -12.70 17.22
C LEU A 357 11.13 -13.78 17.43
N ARG A 358 12.14 -13.81 16.57
CA ARG A 358 13.31 -14.70 16.63
C ARG A 358 14.58 -13.89 16.39
N VAL A 359 15.67 -14.29 17.02
CA VAL A 359 17.00 -13.74 16.71
C VAL A 359 17.45 -14.33 15.37
N ALA A 360 17.81 -13.47 14.41
CA ALA A 360 18.41 -13.91 13.17
C ALA A 360 19.77 -14.56 13.47
N ARG A 361 20.00 -15.77 12.92
CA ARG A 361 21.25 -16.51 13.11
C ARG A 361 22.35 -16.02 12.18
#